data_AF-A0A9P0CBC5-F1
#
_entry.id   AF-A0A9P0CBC5-F1
#
_cell.length_a   1.000
_cell.length_b   1.000
_cell.length_c   1.000
_cell.angle_alpha   90.00
_cell.angle_beta   90.00
_cell.angle_gamma   90.00
#
_symmetry.space_group_name_H-M   'P 1'
#
loop_
_entity.id
_entity.type
_entity.pdbx_description
1 polymer ?
#
loop_
_entity_poly.entity_id
_entity_poly.type
_entity_poly.pdbx_seq_one_letter_code
_entity_poly.pdbx_strand_id
1 'polypeptide(L)'
;MEGKLSFLVNLLKHMSLEASDFYILNHPVHENMFRLAVVEGYHAATKYFWAKLDDEQRERNLLKCAILSIEKSNEVLSGNLFSYKNHVHVDILVFLLWRMSRVQRLELYSRHKNTVLKMLLYTWPWQGLFLCALEEMWPLFSEQDYQSLMHSVMSRLTQDAEQGYPLPHNKFHRIFQAVWRATPPHLKQSVDRNCWQVLSVLFKVEDISSISMIVNDPDLRERRHDLIAEGKSYFTNLIKEEKFELLEQCMEELHFSEEEQNSLKSQIHINIDYMRFIKQEEYERVDKYLAWAMKKQEDRLNLKQKLRCSPFSVAHICTLWSVPLGDLSDAKRRSAKFLDWLFDAEEDQLAFKINHLTLSELHAKIITKFIPFNHFEIVEPFLEWCLLTHEEIQDLKARVVAETAASTCKRLVSADLLFVVEHFLAWAFAEADRREFAQADRREFAQQFILSEDGVMAACNLVRKCRSINASRAARLEKFEMLFNLFLHSLETKEVFKVRYRMYVNEFISGRVVEDYLFFFDVLDAFEVPVW
;
A
#
# COMPACT_ATOMS: atom_id res chain seq x y z
N MET A 1 69.77 -21.35 -2.21
CA MET A 1 68.30 -21.40 -2.08
C MET A 1 67.77 -20.35 -1.09
N GLU A 2 68.54 -19.97 -0.06
CA GLU A 2 68.18 -18.96 0.97
C GLU A 2 67.92 -17.55 0.43
N GLY A 3 68.65 -17.09 -0.59
CA GLY A 3 68.49 -15.74 -1.15
C GLY A 3 67.17 -15.46 -1.86
N LYS A 4 66.44 -16.48 -2.34
CA LYS A 4 65.10 -16.32 -2.92
C LYS A 4 64.00 -16.26 -1.87
N LEU A 5 64.23 -16.88 -0.70
CA LEU A 5 63.29 -16.87 0.42
C LEU A 5 63.36 -15.54 1.19
N SER A 6 64.56 -14.98 1.41
CA SER A 6 64.71 -13.67 2.04
C SER A 6 64.10 -12.53 1.21
N PHE A 7 64.19 -12.61 -0.12
CA PHE A 7 63.52 -11.69 -1.03
C PHE A 7 61.99 -11.80 -0.92
N LEU A 8 61.43 -13.01 -0.92
CA LEU A 8 59.98 -13.23 -0.73
C LEU A 8 59.49 -12.73 0.64
N VAL A 9 60.28 -12.94 1.70
CA VAL A 9 59.98 -12.45 3.06
C VAL A 9 59.99 -10.92 3.11
N ASN A 10 60.99 -10.27 2.49
CA ASN A 10 61.06 -8.81 2.45
C ASN A 10 59.98 -8.21 1.53
N LEU A 11 59.69 -8.85 0.41
CA LEU A 11 58.62 -8.43 -0.51
C LEU A 11 57.26 -8.51 0.18
N LEU A 12 56.95 -9.62 0.86
CA LEU A 12 55.67 -9.79 1.55
C LEU A 12 55.56 -8.90 2.81
N LYS A 13 56.67 -8.63 3.52
CA LYS A 13 56.70 -7.62 4.60
C LYS A 13 56.45 -6.20 4.10
N HIS A 14 56.88 -5.87 2.87
CA HIS A 14 56.66 -4.55 2.27
C HIS A 14 55.29 -4.40 1.59
N MET A 15 54.65 -5.50 1.16
CA MET A 15 53.34 -5.47 0.50
C MET A 15 52.16 -5.36 1.47
N SER A 16 52.35 -5.68 2.75
CA SER A 16 51.31 -5.66 3.77
C SER A 16 51.63 -4.62 4.83
N LEU A 17 50.95 -3.46 4.79
CA LEU A 17 51.06 -2.41 5.80
C LEU A 17 50.62 -2.88 7.21
N GLU A 18 50.00 -4.07 7.30
CA GLU A 18 49.48 -4.70 8.53
C GLU A 18 50.32 -5.91 9.00
N ALA A 19 51.46 -6.20 8.37
CA ALA A 19 52.27 -7.40 8.66
C ALA A 19 52.77 -7.48 10.12
N SER A 20 52.81 -6.37 10.86
CA SER A 20 53.27 -6.29 12.25
C SER A 20 52.41 -7.11 13.21
N ASP A 21 51.13 -7.31 12.90
CA ASP A 21 50.17 -7.83 13.88
C ASP A 21 50.11 -9.38 13.86
N PHE A 22 50.65 -10.00 12.82
CA PHE A 22 50.60 -11.45 12.61
C PHE A 22 51.98 -12.12 12.48
N TYR A 23 53.03 -11.34 12.21
CA TYR A 23 54.41 -11.81 12.16
C TYR A 23 55.00 -11.91 13.58
N ILE A 24 55.41 -13.11 13.99
CA ILE A 24 56.05 -13.32 15.29
C ILE A 24 57.55 -13.51 15.09
N LEU A 25 58.35 -12.59 15.64
CA LEU A 25 59.80 -12.51 15.43
C LEU A 25 60.53 -13.83 15.74
N ASN A 26 60.06 -14.55 16.76
CA ASN A 26 60.69 -15.78 17.24
C ASN A 26 60.20 -17.05 16.52
N HIS A 27 59.26 -16.94 15.57
CA HIS A 27 58.74 -18.10 14.84
C HIS A 27 59.54 -18.33 13.53
N PRO A 28 59.70 -19.59 13.10
CA PRO A 28 60.37 -19.92 11.84
C PRO A 28 59.77 -19.17 10.63
N VAL A 29 60.62 -18.90 9.63
CA VAL A 29 60.22 -18.16 8.43
C VAL A 29 59.03 -18.82 7.73
N HIS A 30 59.03 -20.16 7.59
CA HIS A 30 57.92 -20.87 6.97
C HIS A 30 56.60 -20.74 7.75
N GLU A 31 56.65 -20.66 9.08
CA GLU A 31 55.47 -20.46 9.92
C GLU A 31 54.90 -19.04 9.78
N ASN A 32 55.76 -18.02 9.76
CA ASN A 32 55.34 -16.64 9.52
C ASN A 32 54.81 -16.45 8.08
N MET A 33 55.43 -17.09 7.09
CA MET A 33 54.95 -17.05 5.70
C MET A 33 53.61 -17.78 5.53
N PHE A 34 53.36 -18.84 6.31
CA PHE A 34 52.05 -19.50 6.33
C PHE A 34 50.95 -18.54 6.80
N ARG A 35 51.14 -17.84 7.93
CA ARG A 35 50.18 -16.86 8.45
C ARG A 35 49.94 -15.72 7.47
N LEU A 36 51.02 -15.19 6.90
CA LEU A 36 50.94 -14.10 5.94
C LEU A 36 50.19 -14.52 4.68
N ALA A 37 50.45 -15.73 4.16
CA ALA A 37 49.70 -16.27 3.03
C ALA A 37 48.20 -16.40 3.33
N VAL A 38 47.83 -16.73 4.57
CA VAL A 38 46.42 -16.78 5.00
C VAL A 38 45.79 -15.38 5.02
N VAL A 39 46.47 -14.40 5.62
CA VAL A 39 46.02 -13.00 5.73
C VAL A 39 45.84 -12.35 4.36
N GLU A 40 46.77 -12.61 3.43
CA GLU A 40 46.73 -12.06 2.07
C GLU A 40 45.79 -12.84 1.12
N GLY A 41 45.22 -13.96 1.56
CA GLY A 41 44.31 -14.76 0.74
C GLY A 41 45.01 -15.60 -0.34
N TYR A 42 46.29 -15.95 -0.18
CA TYR A 42 47.05 -16.73 -1.15
C TYR A 42 46.91 -18.24 -0.93
N HIS A 43 45.77 -18.82 -1.34
CA HIS A 43 45.43 -20.24 -1.13
C HIS A 43 46.54 -21.24 -1.53
N ALA A 44 47.19 -21.06 -2.69
CA ALA A 44 48.28 -21.94 -3.12
C ALA A 44 49.52 -21.84 -2.21
N ALA A 45 49.86 -20.62 -1.77
CA ALA A 45 50.97 -20.39 -0.85
C ALA A 45 50.65 -20.96 0.54
N THR A 46 49.41 -20.82 1.01
CA THR A 46 48.93 -21.44 2.26
C THR A 46 49.17 -22.95 2.25
N LYS A 47 48.80 -23.66 1.16
CA LYS A 47 49.05 -25.11 1.03
C LYS A 47 50.54 -25.44 1.02
N TYR A 48 51.32 -24.67 0.27
CA TYR A 48 52.76 -24.87 0.16
C TYR A 48 53.45 -24.73 1.52
N PHE A 49 53.19 -23.64 2.24
CA PHE A 49 53.81 -23.41 3.54
C PHE A 49 53.29 -24.34 4.62
N TRP A 50 52.00 -24.74 4.59
CA TRP A 50 51.46 -25.77 5.49
C TRP A 50 52.25 -27.08 5.42
N ALA A 51 52.62 -27.52 4.21
CA ALA A 51 53.39 -28.74 4.01
C ALA A 51 54.82 -28.66 4.58
N LYS A 52 55.33 -27.45 4.85
CA LYS A 52 56.64 -27.20 5.44
C LYS A 52 56.61 -27.07 6.98
N LEU A 53 55.43 -27.02 7.58
CA LEU A 53 55.28 -26.96 9.02
C LEU A 53 55.42 -28.35 9.65
N ASP A 54 56.04 -28.41 10.83
CA ASP A 54 55.98 -29.58 11.71
C ASP A 54 54.62 -29.67 12.44
N ASP A 55 54.37 -30.74 13.18
CA ASP A 55 53.06 -30.98 13.80
C ASP A 55 52.75 -29.99 14.93
N GLU A 56 53.76 -29.57 15.71
CA GLU A 56 53.58 -28.54 16.74
C GLU A 56 53.26 -27.18 16.11
N GLN A 57 53.89 -26.87 14.98
CA GLN A 57 53.64 -25.66 14.18
C GLN A 57 52.24 -25.68 13.62
N ARG A 58 51.79 -26.81 13.08
CA ARG A 58 50.43 -26.95 12.55
C ARG A 58 49.41 -26.73 13.65
N GLU A 59 49.56 -27.43 14.78
CA GLU A 59 48.59 -27.41 15.88
C GLU A 59 48.39 -26.01 16.44
N ARG A 60 49.46 -25.28 16.74
CA ARG A 60 49.36 -23.91 17.29
C ARG A 60 48.84 -22.86 16.30
N ASN A 61 48.89 -23.13 15.00
CA ASN A 61 48.48 -22.16 13.98
C ASN A 61 47.10 -22.41 13.41
N LEU A 62 46.58 -23.63 13.51
CA LEU A 62 45.39 -24.04 12.77
C LEU A 62 44.15 -23.23 13.14
N LEU A 63 43.82 -23.14 14.44
CA LEU A 63 42.70 -22.32 14.92
C LEU A 63 42.91 -20.84 14.65
N LYS A 64 44.10 -20.32 14.96
CA LYS A 64 44.44 -18.90 14.78
C LYS A 64 44.29 -18.49 13.31
N CYS A 65 44.80 -19.28 12.38
CA CYS A 65 44.72 -18.96 10.95
C CYS A 65 43.30 -19.11 10.39
N ALA A 66 42.49 -20.03 10.92
CA ALA A 66 41.08 -20.10 10.54
C ALA A 66 40.31 -18.84 10.98
N ILE A 67 40.55 -18.36 12.20
CA ILE A 67 39.97 -17.10 12.68
C ILE A 67 40.40 -15.93 11.79
N LEU A 68 41.69 -15.82 11.47
CA LEU A 68 42.20 -14.77 10.58
C LEU A 68 41.55 -14.82 9.19
N SER A 69 41.31 -16.02 8.65
CA SER A 69 40.63 -16.18 7.35
C SER A 69 39.20 -15.63 7.40
N ILE A 70 38.50 -15.82 8.53
CA ILE A 70 37.14 -15.33 8.75
C ILE A 70 37.12 -13.81 8.90
N GLU A 71 38.01 -13.25 9.73
CA GLU A 71 38.11 -11.81 9.99
C GLU A 71 38.40 -11.04 8.70
N LYS A 72 39.36 -11.51 7.90
CA LYS A 72 39.71 -10.88 6.62
C LYS A 72 38.61 -11.00 5.57
N SER A 73 37.80 -12.06 5.60
CA SER A 73 36.60 -12.12 4.76
C SER A 73 35.51 -11.14 5.23
N ASN A 74 35.34 -10.92 6.54
CA ASN A 74 34.35 -9.98 7.07
C ASN A 74 34.66 -8.50 6.76
N GLU A 75 35.93 -8.11 6.78
CA GLU A 75 36.37 -6.75 6.37
C GLU A 75 35.94 -6.41 4.94
N VAL A 76 35.80 -7.43 4.08
CA VAL A 76 35.39 -7.28 2.68
C VAL A 76 33.87 -7.31 2.52
N LEU A 77 33.15 -8.04 3.39
CA LEU A 77 31.68 -8.15 3.37
C LEU A 77 30.96 -6.84 3.73
N SER A 78 31.62 -5.91 4.45
CA SER A 78 31.06 -4.58 4.78
C SER A 78 31.02 -3.61 3.58
N GLY A 79 31.71 -3.94 2.47
CA GLY A 79 31.83 -3.06 1.30
C GLY A 79 31.25 -3.61 -0.02
N ASN A 80 31.20 -4.95 -0.21
CA ASN A 80 30.53 -5.62 -1.34
C ASN A 80 30.57 -7.15 -1.14
N LEU A 81 29.41 -7.82 -1.17
CA LEU A 81 29.30 -9.28 -0.95
C LEU A 81 30.05 -10.16 -1.98
N PHE A 82 30.42 -9.61 -3.14
CA PHE A 82 30.91 -10.35 -4.31
C PHE A 82 32.38 -10.07 -4.69
N SER A 83 33.20 -9.59 -3.76
CA SER A 83 34.62 -9.36 -4.06
C SER A 83 35.37 -10.70 -4.24
N TYR A 84 36.24 -10.78 -5.25
CA TYR A 84 37.14 -11.92 -5.50
C TYR A 84 37.98 -12.30 -4.25
N LYS A 85 38.27 -11.34 -3.38
CA LYS A 85 39.00 -11.58 -2.12
C LYS A 85 38.21 -12.45 -1.13
N ASN A 86 36.88 -12.44 -1.16
CA ASN A 86 36.09 -13.33 -0.30
C ASN A 86 36.24 -14.80 -0.70
N HIS A 87 36.25 -15.11 -2.00
CA HIS A 87 36.38 -16.48 -2.50
C HIS A 87 37.66 -17.15 -2.00
N VAL A 88 38.79 -16.44 -2.03
CA VAL A 88 40.09 -17.01 -1.66
C VAL A 88 40.21 -17.31 -0.15
N HIS A 89 39.60 -16.48 0.71
CA HIS A 89 39.59 -16.75 2.15
C HIS A 89 38.66 -17.91 2.52
N VAL A 90 37.58 -18.13 1.77
CA VAL A 90 36.70 -19.29 1.98
C VAL A 90 37.42 -20.58 1.60
N ASP A 91 38.14 -20.60 0.47
CA ASP A 91 38.96 -21.75 0.06
C ASP A 91 40.01 -22.12 1.12
N ILE A 92 40.68 -21.11 1.68
CA ILE A 92 41.65 -21.29 2.77
C ILE A 92 40.94 -21.81 4.02
N LEU A 93 39.81 -21.23 4.42
CA LEU A 93 39.04 -21.67 5.57
C LEU A 93 38.64 -23.14 5.42
N VAL A 94 38.09 -23.54 4.27
CA VAL A 94 37.71 -24.94 3.99
C VAL A 94 38.93 -25.86 4.08
N PHE A 95 40.07 -25.46 3.51
CA PHE A 95 41.32 -26.21 3.62
C PHE A 95 41.75 -26.43 5.09
N LEU A 96 41.59 -25.42 5.95
CA LEU A 96 41.93 -25.49 7.37
C LEU A 96 40.90 -26.32 8.16
N LEU A 97 39.60 -26.15 7.90
CA LEU A 97 38.52 -26.92 8.55
C LEU A 97 38.70 -28.43 8.38
N TRP A 98 39.11 -28.87 7.20
CA TRP A 98 39.39 -30.29 6.90
C TRP A 98 40.57 -30.87 7.68
N ARG A 99 41.44 -30.03 8.25
CA ARG A 99 42.60 -30.44 9.05
C ARG A 99 42.37 -30.32 10.55
N MET A 100 41.32 -29.60 10.95
CA MET A 100 41.00 -29.40 12.35
C MET A 100 40.43 -30.67 12.97
N SER A 101 40.80 -30.92 14.21
CA SER A 101 40.07 -31.86 15.06
C SER A 101 38.65 -31.33 15.34
N ARG A 102 37.74 -32.21 15.75
CA ARG A 102 36.38 -31.82 16.12
C ARG A 102 36.37 -30.77 17.24
N VAL A 103 37.29 -30.87 18.20
CA VAL A 103 37.41 -29.91 19.32
C VAL A 103 37.77 -28.52 18.80
N GLN A 104 38.74 -28.41 17.90
CA GLN A 104 39.14 -27.14 17.29
C GLN A 104 38.02 -26.54 16.44
N ARG A 105 37.27 -27.36 15.69
CA ARG A 105 36.11 -26.89 14.91
C ARG A 105 35.02 -26.34 15.81
N LEU A 106 34.66 -27.05 16.89
CA LEU A 106 33.66 -26.57 17.84
C LEU A 106 34.10 -25.27 18.53
N GLU A 107 35.39 -25.13 18.87
CA GLU A 107 35.92 -23.86 19.39
C GLU A 107 35.77 -22.72 18.39
N LEU A 108 36.14 -22.95 17.12
CA LEU A 108 35.95 -21.97 16.05
C LEU A 108 34.47 -21.59 15.87
N TYR A 109 33.59 -22.58 15.82
CA TYR A 109 32.15 -22.39 15.61
C TYR A 109 31.50 -21.65 16.78
N SER A 110 31.92 -21.91 18.02
CA SER A 110 31.39 -21.20 19.20
C SER A 110 31.53 -19.68 19.09
N ARG A 111 32.58 -19.20 18.43
CA ARG A 111 32.88 -17.77 18.22
C ARG A 111 32.36 -17.23 16.89
N HIS A 112 32.38 -18.04 15.83
CA HIS A 112 32.20 -17.55 14.46
C HIS A 112 31.14 -18.31 13.63
N LYS A 113 30.29 -19.14 14.24
CA LYS A 113 29.28 -19.97 13.54
C LYS A 113 28.51 -19.25 12.43
N ASN A 114 27.93 -18.10 12.72
CA ASN A 114 27.11 -17.36 11.74
C ASN A 114 27.94 -16.91 10.54
N THR A 115 29.17 -16.46 10.74
CA THR A 115 30.05 -16.07 9.64
C THR A 115 30.50 -17.27 8.83
N VAL A 116 30.91 -18.36 9.48
CA VAL A 116 31.32 -19.59 8.80
C VAL A 116 30.19 -20.12 7.90
N LEU A 117 28.96 -20.18 8.42
CA LEU A 117 27.81 -20.63 7.66
C LEU A 117 27.49 -19.71 6.49
N LYS A 118 27.55 -18.39 6.68
CA LYS A 118 27.40 -17.42 5.58
C LYS A 118 28.48 -17.62 4.50
N MET A 119 29.75 -17.76 4.88
CA MET A 119 30.86 -18.00 3.96
C MET A 119 30.61 -19.24 3.10
N LEU A 120 30.16 -20.34 3.69
CA LEU A 120 29.83 -21.58 2.97
C LEU A 120 28.57 -21.44 2.09
N LEU A 121 27.56 -20.70 2.55
CA LEU A 121 26.30 -20.50 1.83
C LEU A 121 26.48 -19.60 0.58
N TYR A 122 27.19 -18.48 0.73
CA TYR A 122 27.32 -17.47 -0.31
C TYR A 122 28.40 -17.80 -1.35
N THR A 123 29.39 -18.63 -1.01
CA THR A 123 30.58 -18.84 -1.86
C THR A 123 30.49 -20.16 -2.63
N TRP A 124 30.35 -20.08 -3.95
CA TRP A 124 30.47 -21.24 -4.82
C TRP A 124 31.93 -21.77 -4.82
N PRO A 125 32.18 -23.10 -4.73
CA PRO A 125 31.23 -24.23 -4.75
C PRO A 125 30.88 -24.83 -3.37
N TRP A 126 31.12 -24.09 -2.28
CA TRP A 126 31.18 -24.65 -0.92
C TRP A 126 29.81 -24.87 -0.26
N GLN A 127 28.71 -24.62 -0.96
CA GLN A 127 27.35 -24.87 -0.45
C GLN A 127 27.12 -26.34 -0.08
N GLY A 128 27.81 -27.29 -0.72
CA GLY A 128 27.72 -28.71 -0.33
C GLY A 128 28.26 -29.00 1.08
N LEU A 129 29.18 -28.17 1.59
CA LEU A 129 29.73 -28.29 2.94
C LEU A 129 28.88 -27.58 4.00
N PHE A 130 27.95 -26.71 3.58
CA PHE A 130 27.11 -25.92 4.49
C PHE A 130 26.29 -26.82 5.43
N LEU A 131 25.62 -27.84 4.89
CA LEU A 131 24.78 -28.74 5.69
C LEU A 131 25.62 -29.58 6.67
N CYS A 132 26.79 -30.05 6.24
CA CYS A 132 27.71 -30.79 7.11
C CYS A 132 28.22 -29.93 8.28
N ALA A 133 28.58 -28.67 8.00
CA ALA A 133 29.00 -27.75 9.05
C ALA A 133 27.86 -27.43 10.01
N LEU A 134 26.64 -27.22 9.48
CA LEU A 134 25.46 -26.92 10.29
C LEU A 134 25.10 -28.08 11.24
N GLU A 135 25.23 -29.33 10.79
CA GLU A 135 24.98 -30.51 11.61
C GLU A 135 25.85 -30.55 12.87
N GLU A 136 27.14 -30.18 12.77
CA GLU A 136 28.03 -30.07 13.93
C GLU A 136 27.69 -28.91 14.86
N MET A 137 27.01 -27.88 14.34
CA MET A 137 26.77 -26.61 15.05
C MET A 137 25.42 -26.54 15.78
N TRP A 138 24.44 -27.40 15.48
CA TRP A 138 23.11 -27.32 16.11
C TRP A 138 23.12 -27.13 17.64
N PRO A 139 23.97 -27.84 18.42
CA PRO A 139 24.02 -27.64 19.88
C PRO A 139 24.50 -26.26 20.33
N LEU A 140 25.09 -25.47 19.44
CA LEU A 140 25.65 -24.14 19.69
C LEU A 140 24.65 -23.01 19.36
N PHE A 141 23.49 -23.33 18.79
CA PHE A 141 22.54 -22.34 18.30
C PHE A 141 21.65 -21.82 19.42
N SER A 142 21.59 -20.49 19.56
CA SER A 142 20.48 -19.82 20.21
C SER A 142 19.34 -19.57 19.21
N GLU A 143 18.18 -19.17 19.71
CA GLU A 143 17.05 -18.74 18.89
C GLU A 143 17.43 -17.60 17.92
N GLN A 144 18.22 -16.63 18.40
CA GLN A 144 18.68 -15.51 17.60
C GLN A 144 19.62 -15.95 16.47
N ASP A 145 20.50 -16.92 16.75
CA ASP A 145 21.38 -17.49 15.73
C ASP A 145 20.58 -18.22 14.65
N TYR A 146 19.55 -18.98 15.06
CA TYR A 146 18.66 -19.67 14.13
C TYR A 146 17.90 -18.69 13.23
N GLN A 147 17.38 -17.60 13.80
CA GLN A 147 16.74 -16.54 13.02
C GLN A 147 17.70 -15.91 12.00
N SER A 148 18.96 -15.68 12.38
CA SER A 148 19.99 -15.15 11.47
C SER A 148 20.32 -16.11 10.32
N LEU A 149 20.36 -17.41 10.62
CA LEU A 149 20.56 -18.48 9.64
C LEU A 149 19.39 -18.51 8.64
N MET A 150 18.16 -18.56 9.14
CA MET A 150 16.96 -18.59 8.29
C MET A 150 16.89 -17.36 7.39
N HIS A 151 17.14 -16.17 7.93
CA HIS A 151 17.19 -14.94 7.12
C HIS A 151 18.22 -15.04 5.99
N SER A 152 19.41 -15.59 6.26
CA SER A 152 20.46 -15.75 5.25
C SER A 152 20.05 -16.72 4.12
N VAL A 153 19.41 -17.83 4.47
CA VAL A 153 18.91 -18.80 3.49
C VAL A 153 17.75 -18.22 2.68
N MET A 154 16.78 -17.57 3.31
CA MET A 154 15.62 -16.97 2.64
C MET A 154 16.02 -15.80 1.72
N SER A 155 17.00 -14.98 2.13
CA SER A 155 17.55 -13.90 1.30
C SER A 155 18.10 -14.44 -0.02
N ARG A 156 18.83 -15.57 0.02
CA ARG A 156 19.34 -16.25 -1.17
C ARG A 156 18.25 -16.85 -2.04
N LEU A 157 17.25 -17.50 -1.42
CA LEU A 157 16.12 -18.05 -2.15
C LEU A 157 15.37 -16.95 -2.92
N THR A 158 15.12 -15.82 -2.27
CA THR A 158 14.46 -14.65 -2.86
C THR A 158 15.26 -14.10 -4.04
N GLN A 159 16.57 -13.90 -3.86
CA GLN A 159 17.44 -13.36 -4.90
C GLN A 159 17.45 -14.27 -6.14
N ASP A 160 17.55 -15.59 -5.95
CA ASP A 160 17.55 -16.53 -7.08
C ASP A 160 16.16 -16.57 -7.75
N ALA A 161 15.05 -16.48 -6.99
CA ALA A 161 13.71 -16.41 -7.55
C ALA A 161 13.48 -15.13 -8.38
N GLU A 162 13.95 -13.97 -7.90
CA GLU A 162 13.88 -12.68 -8.62
C GLU A 162 14.71 -12.69 -9.91
N GLN A 163 15.74 -13.54 -9.98
CA GLN A 163 16.56 -13.77 -11.18
C GLN A 163 15.94 -14.80 -12.14
N GLY A 164 14.75 -15.33 -11.83
CA GLY A 164 14.01 -16.27 -12.69
C GLY A 164 14.46 -17.72 -12.60
N TYR A 165 15.24 -18.11 -11.57
CA TYR A 165 15.62 -19.51 -11.38
C TYR A 165 14.44 -20.34 -10.84
N PRO A 166 14.00 -21.40 -11.54
CA PRO A 166 12.82 -22.17 -11.16
C PRO A 166 13.05 -23.00 -9.89
N LEU A 167 12.01 -23.09 -9.04
CA LEU A 167 12.13 -23.57 -7.67
C LEU A 167 12.45 -25.06 -7.46
N PRO A 168 12.05 -26.07 -8.26
CA PRO A 168 12.45 -27.44 -7.90
C PRO A 168 13.95 -27.72 -8.14
N HIS A 169 14.61 -26.87 -8.94
CA HIS A 169 16.03 -26.98 -9.28
C HIS A 169 16.90 -25.93 -8.61
N ASN A 170 16.31 -25.05 -7.81
CA ASN A 170 17.04 -24.03 -7.07
C ASN A 170 17.83 -24.67 -5.92
N LYS A 171 19.15 -24.45 -5.89
CA LYS A 171 20.01 -25.03 -4.85
C LYS A 171 19.66 -24.53 -3.44
N PHE A 172 19.24 -23.28 -3.31
CA PHE A 172 18.87 -22.70 -2.02
C PHE A 172 17.50 -23.17 -1.54
N HIS A 173 16.61 -23.55 -2.44
CA HIS A 173 15.37 -24.25 -2.09
C HIS A 173 15.67 -25.58 -1.41
N ARG A 174 16.57 -26.39 -1.98
CA ARG A 174 17.00 -27.65 -1.36
C ARG A 174 17.72 -27.45 -0.03
N ILE A 175 18.57 -26.42 0.05
CA ILE A 175 19.24 -26.06 1.31
C ILE A 175 18.20 -25.67 2.36
N PHE A 176 17.23 -24.82 2.02
CA PHE A 176 16.15 -24.43 2.92
C PHE A 176 15.39 -25.64 3.45
N GLN A 177 14.95 -26.56 2.56
CA GLN A 177 14.24 -27.76 2.99
C GLN A 177 15.09 -28.67 3.89
N ALA A 178 16.38 -28.81 3.58
CA ALA A 178 17.30 -29.59 4.40
C ALA A 178 17.55 -28.95 5.77
N VAL A 179 17.73 -27.63 5.83
CA VAL A 179 17.88 -26.88 7.07
C VAL A 179 16.65 -27.07 7.94
N TRP A 180 15.45 -26.81 7.40
CA TRP A 180 14.20 -26.90 8.14
C TRP A 180 13.97 -28.29 8.75
N ARG A 181 14.20 -29.35 7.96
CA ARG A 181 14.05 -30.74 8.44
C ARG A 181 15.07 -31.12 9.51
N ALA A 182 16.27 -30.56 9.45
CA ALA A 182 17.33 -30.81 10.41
C ALA A 182 17.24 -29.92 11.67
N THR A 183 16.42 -28.86 11.65
CA THR A 183 16.28 -27.94 12.77
C THR A 183 15.76 -28.67 14.03
N PRO A 184 16.43 -28.55 15.19
CA PRO A 184 15.92 -29.02 16.47
C PRO A 184 14.55 -28.42 16.85
N PRO A 185 13.63 -29.18 17.47
CA PRO A 185 12.27 -28.71 17.77
C PRO A 185 12.19 -27.38 18.54
N HIS A 186 13.03 -27.21 19.56
CA HIS A 186 13.08 -25.98 20.36
C HIS A 186 13.45 -24.73 19.53
N LEU A 187 14.25 -24.88 18.47
CA LEU A 187 14.57 -23.79 17.55
C LEU A 187 13.45 -23.53 16.53
N LYS A 188 12.70 -24.56 16.12
CA LYS A 188 11.52 -24.34 15.26
C LYS A 188 10.44 -23.53 15.99
N GLN A 189 10.26 -23.77 17.29
CA GLN A 189 9.28 -23.03 18.09
C GLN A 189 9.64 -21.54 18.19
N SER A 190 10.93 -21.20 18.19
CA SER A 190 11.41 -19.80 18.30
C SER A 190 11.28 -18.94 17.04
N VAL A 191 10.75 -19.50 15.95
CA VAL A 191 10.40 -18.72 14.74
C VAL A 191 9.25 -17.72 15.03
N ASP A 192 8.65 -17.80 16.22
CA ASP A 192 7.46 -17.09 16.72
C ASP A 192 7.39 -15.56 16.54
N ARG A 193 8.52 -14.85 16.40
CA ARG A 193 8.48 -13.39 16.23
C ARG A 193 8.70 -12.89 14.80
N ASN A 194 9.16 -13.75 13.89
CA ASN A 194 9.54 -13.37 12.53
C ASN A 194 9.20 -14.43 11.46
N CYS A 195 8.32 -15.42 11.76
CA CYS A 195 7.73 -16.33 10.77
C CYS A 195 7.23 -15.56 9.53
N TRP A 196 6.72 -14.34 9.74
CA TRP A 196 6.38 -13.37 8.69
C TRP A 196 7.40 -13.36 7.57
N GLN A 197 8.72 -13.26 7.85
CA GLN A 197 9.73 -13.17 6.79
C GLN A 197 9.90 -14.47 6.01
N VAL A 198 9.76 -15.63 6.65
CA VAL A 198 9.93 -16.93 5.98
C VAL A 198 8.70 -17.24 5.12
N LEU A 199 7.51 -17.23 5.73
CA LEU A 199 6.27 -17.55 5.02
C LEU A 199 5.96 -16.50 3.95
N SER A 200 6.14 -15.20 4.21
CA SER A 200 5.91 -14.17 3.18
C SER A 200 6.81 -14.35 1.96
N VAL A 201 8.06 -14.74 2.14
CA VAL A 201 8.97 -15.04 1.02
C VAL A 201 8.48 -16.27 0.26
N LEU A 202 8.14 -17.35 0.96
CA LEU A 202 7.65 -18.58 0.32
C LEU A 202 6.35 -18.35 -0.44
N PHE A 203 5.43 -17.55 0.11
CA PHE A 203 4.22 -17.11 -0.58
C PHE A 203 4.55 -16.24 -1.81
N LYS A 204 5.51 -15.31 -1.72
CA LYS A 204 5.93 -14.47 -2.85
C LYS A 204 6.52 -15.30 -4.00
N VAL A 205 7.26 -16.36 -3.68
CA VAL A 205 7.85 -17.24 -4.70
C VAL A 205 6.94 -18.44 -5.04
N GLU A 206 5.72 -18.49 -4.48
CA GLU A 206 4.71 -19.53 -4.70
C GLU A 206 5.22 -20.98 -4.42
N ASP A 207 6.09 -21.15 -3.42
CA ASP A 207 6.65 -22.44 -3.02
C ASP A 207 5.70 -23.21 -2.08
N ILE A 208 4.59 -23.68 -2.62
CA ILE A 208 3.52 -24.34 -1.85
C ILE A 208 4.04 -25.59 -1.12
N SER A 209 4.98 -26.33 -1.71
CA SER A 209 5.60 -27.51 -1.10
C SER A 209 6.31 -27.17 0.22
N SER A 210 7.10 -26.10 0.25
CA SER A 210 7.78 -25.66 1.47
C SER A 210 6.84 -25.06 2.49
N ILE A 211 5.80 -24.34 2.05
CA ILE A 211 4.76 -23.81 2.95
C ILE A 211 4.04 -24.99 3.62
N SER A 212 3.67 -26.01 2.84
CA SER A 212 3.04 -27.24 3.35
C SER A 212 3.95 -27.94 4.36
N MET A 213 5.25 -28.02 4.10
CA MET A 213 6.22 -28.59 5.04
C MET A 213 6.25 -27.85 6.39
N ILE A 214 6.18 -26.51 6.40
CA ILE A 214 6.17 -25.71 7.63
C ILE A 214 4.83 -25.85 8.36
N VAL A 215 3.72 -25.62 7.66
CA VAL A 215 2.37 -25.54 8.24
C VAL A 215 1.89 -26.90 8.76
N ASN A 216 2.40 -28.00 8.19
CA ASN A 216 2.13 -29.37 8.62
C ASN A 216 3.22 -29.95 9.54
N ASP A 217 4.20 -29.16 10.00
CA ASP A 217 5.28 -29.65 10.85
C ASP A 217 4.73 -30.09 12.22
N PRO A 218 4.99 -31.35 12.67
CA PRO A 218 4.52 -31.83 13.97
C PRO A 218 4.96 -30.97 15.15
N ASP A 219 6.14 -30.36 15.06
CA ASP A 219 6.71 -29.51 16.11
C ASP A 219 5.99 -28.16 16.23
N LEU A 220 5.17 -27.79 15.23
CA LEU A 220 4.43 -26.53 15.15
C LEU A 220 2.91 -26.72 15.18
N ARG A 221 2.42 -27.92 15.54
CA ARG A 221 0.98 -28.25 15.53
C ARG A 221 0.13 -27.23 16.30
N GLU A 222 0.58 -26.79 17.47
CA GLU A 222 -0.15 -25.82 18.31
C GLU A 222 -0.25 -24.43 17.67
N ARG A 223 0.66 -24.11 16.75
CA ARG A 223 0.77 -22.80 16.08
C ARG A 223 0.22 -22.79 14.65
N ARG A 224 -0.33 -23.91 14.20
CA ARG A 224 -0.83 -24.07 12.83
C ARG A 224 -1.81 -22.97 12.42
N HIS A 225 -2.75 -22.63 13.30
CA HIS A 225 -3.73 -21.57 13.05
C HIS A 225 -3.07 -20.21 12.81
N ASP A 226 -2.04 -19.86 13.59
CA ASP A 226 -1.30 -18.61 13.43
C ASP A 226 -0.52 -18.60 12.11
N LEU A 227 0.15 -19.71 11.77
CA LEU A 227 0.89 -19.84 10.51
C LEU A 227 0.00 -19.72 9.28
N ILE A 228 -1.23 -20.25 9.33
CA ILE A 228 -2.23 -20.07 8.27
C ILE A 228 -2.68 -18.61 8.18
N ALA A 229 -2.91 -17.98 9.34
CA ALA A 229 -3.34 -16.57 9.41
C ALA A 229 -2.28 -15.61 8.82
N GLU A 230 -0.99 -15.93 8.93
CA GLU A 230 0.10 -15.16 8.30
C GLU A 230 -0.04 -15.11 6.76
N GLY A 231 -0.59 -16.17 6.15
CA GLY A 231 -0.88 -16.22 4.71
C GLY A 231 -2.02 -15.32 4.26
N LYS A 232 -2.77 -14.68 5.17
CA LYS A 232 -3.98 -13.90 4.85
C LYS A 232 -3.74 -12.83 3.78
N SER A 233 -2.61 -12.12 3.83
CA SER A 233 -2.28 -11.09 2.83
C SER A 233 -2.09 -11.71 1.44
N TYR A 234 -1.39 -12.84 1.36
CA TYR A 234 -1.20 -13.58 0.11
C TYR A 234 -2.51 -14.08 -0.46
N PHE A 235 -3.36 -14.76 0.33
CA PHE A 235 -4.67 -15.24 -0.12
C PHE A 235 -5.58 -14.08 -0.56
N THR A 236 -5.54 -12.95 0.16
CA THR A 236 -6.26 -11.74 -0.23
C THR A 236 -5.78 -11.22 -1.59
N ASN A 237 -4.47 -11.29 -1.87
CA ASN A 237 -3.91 -10.87 -3.15
C ASN A 237 -4.31 -11.83 -4.29
N LEU A 238 -4.37 -13.14 -4.05
CA LEU A 238 -4.87 -14.09 -5.05
C LEU A 238 -6.33 -13.80 -5.45
N ILE A 239 -7.19 -13.50 -4.48
CA ILE A 239 -8.57 -13.04 -4.75
C ILE A 239 -8.55 -11.69 -5.49
N LYS A 240 -7.58 -10.83 -5.15
CA LYS A 240 -7.37 -9.56 -5.85
C LYS A 240 -6.83 -9.73 -7.29
N GLU A 241 -6.38 -10.91 -7.66
CA GLU A 241 -5.86 -11.22 -9.00
C GLU A 241 -6.76 -12.23 -9.74
N GLU A 242 -7.94 -12.56 -9.18
CA GLU A 242 -8.85 -13.60 -9.68
C GLU A 242 -8.23 -15.00 -9.81
N LYS A 243 -7.16 -15.28 -9.05
CA LYS A 243 -6.47 -16.57 -9.03
C LYS A 243 -7.13 -17.54 -8.04
N PHE A 244 -8.42 -17.82 -8.23
CA PHE A 244 -9.18 -18.68 -7.33
C PHE A 244 -8.72 -20.15 -7.39
N GLU A 245 -8.29 -20.63 -8.56
CA GLU A 245 -7.78 -22.00 -8.73
C GLU A 245 -6.49 -22.23 -7.94
N LEU A 246 -5.55 -21.29 -8.01
CA LEU A 246 -4.32 -21.35 -7.21
C LEU A 246 -4.63 -21.28 -5.72
N LEU A 247 -5.62 -20.49 -5.33
CA LEU A 247 -6.03 -20.38 -3.93
C LEU A 247 -6.62 -21.71 -3.41
N GLU A 248 -7.49 -22.37 -4.17
CA GLU A 248 -8.03 -23.69 -3.81
C GLU A 248 -6.92 -24.76 -3.81
N GLN A 249 -6.04 -24.77 -4.82
CA GLN A 249 -4.88 -25.66 -4.86
C GLN A 249 -3.99 -25.48 -3.62
N CYS A 250 -3.74 -24.24 -3.18
CA CYS A 250 -3.01 -23.98 -1.95
C CYS A 250 -3.73 -24.57 -0.73
N MET A 251 -5.05 -24.40 -0.61
CA MET A 251 -5.81 -24.93 0.52
C MET A 251 -5.77 -26.47 0.58
N GLU A 252 -5.84 -27.11 -0.59
CA GLU A 252 -5.72 -28.56 -0.73
C GLU A 252 -4.32 -29.06 -0.36
N GLU A 253 -3.26 -28.47 -0.93
CA GLU A 253 -1.87 -28.88 -0.68
C GLU A 253 -1.40 -28.62 0.76
N LEU A 254 -2.00 -27.64 1.44
CA LEU A 254 -1.75 -27.34 2.85
C LEU A 254 -2.63 -28.17 3.80
N HIS A 255 -3.51 -29.02 3.26
CA HIS A 255 -4.43 -29.89 3.99
C HIS A 255 -5.30 -29.12 5.01
N PHE A 256 -5.90 -28.01 4.60
CA PHE A 256 -6.73 -27.20 5.51
C PHE A 256 -7.93 -28.02 6.02
N SER A 257 -8.17 -27.96 7.33
CA SER A 257 -9.43 -28.46 7.90
C SER A 257 -10.60 -27.57 7.50
N GLU A 258 -11.83 -28.07 7.59
CA GLU A 258 -13.01 -27.24 7.31
C GLU A 258 -13.11 -26.03 8.25
N GLU A 259 -12.70 -26.18 9.51
CA GLU A 259 -12.64 -25.09 10.49
C GLU A 259 -11.61 -24.03 10.09
N GLU A 260 -10.42 -24.45 9.66
CA GLU A 260 -9.34 -23.55 9.19
C GLU A 260 -9.76 -22.78 7.94
N GLN A 261 -10.39 -23.45 6.97
CA GLN A 261 -10.95 -22.80 5.78
C GLN A 261 -11.98 -21.75 6.16
N ASN A 262 -12.92 -22.09 7.05
CA ASN A 262 -13.99 -21.17 7.46
C ASN A 262 -13.45 -19.97 8.25
N SER A 263 -12.45 -20.19 9.12
CA SER A 263 -11.76 -19.14 9.85
C SER A 263 -11.03 -18.18 8.90
N LEU A 264 -10.23 -18.70 7.97
CA LEU A 264 -9.52 -17.86 6.99
C LEU A 264 -10.50 -17.10 6.08
N LYS A 265 -11.55 -17.76 5.57
CA LYS A 265 -12.60 -17.13 4.76
C LYS A 265 -13.27 -15.97 5.52
N SER A 266 -13.59 -16.17 6.79
CA SER A 266 -14.20 -15.13 7.64
C SER A 266 -13.24 -13.95 7.86
N GLN A 267 -11.96 -14.22 8.14
CA GLN A 267 -10.94 -13.18 8.32
C GLN A 267 -10.69 -12.38 7.04
N ILE A 268 -10.66 -13.05 5.89
CA ILE A 268 -10.54 -12.41 4.58
C ILE A 268 -11.80 -11.61 4.27
N HIS A 269 -12.99 -12.13 4.58
CA HIS A 269 -14.26 -11.46 4.34
C HIS A 269 -14.38 -10.12 5.06
N ILE A 270 -13.88 -10.04 6.29
CA ILE A 270 -13.80 -8.78 7.06
C ILE A 270 -12.88 -7.75 6.36
N ASN A 271 -11.84 -8.20 5.67
CA ASN A 271 -10.81 -7.33 5.09
C ASN A 271 -11.01 -7.03 3.60
N ILE A 272 -11.78 -7.85 2.87
CA ILE A 272 -12.06 -7.62 1.46
C ILE A 272 -13.20 -6.63 1.34
N ASP A 273 -12.84 -5.43 0.86
CA ASP A 273 -13.80 -4.41 0.45
C ASP A 273 -14.40 -4.77 -0.92
N TYR A 274 -15.26 -5.79 -0.96
CA TYR A 274 -15.97 -6.18 -2.19
C TYR A 274 -16.83 -5.02 -2.74
N MET A 275 -17.18 -4.03 -1.90
CA MET A 275 -17.83 -2.80 -2.36
C MET A 275 -16.94 -1.99 -3.29
N ARG A 276 -15.62 -2.11 -3.19
CA ARG A 276 -14.68 -1.52 -4.15
C ARG A 276 -14.82 -2.16 -5.53
N PHE A 277 -14.93 -3.49 -5.60
CA PHE A 277 -15.15 -4.19 -6.88
C PHE A 277 -16.50 -3.79 -7.50
N ILE A 278 -17.56 -3.63 -6.69
CA ILE A 278 -18.85 -3.11 -7.15
C ILE A 278 -18.70 -1.69 -7.74
N LYS A 279 -17.98 -0.79 -7.06
CA LYS A 279 -17.71 0.57 -7.56
C LYS A 279 -16.89 0.58 -8.85
N GLN A 280 -16.09 -0.46 -9.10
CA GLN A 280 -15.32 -0.66 -10.32
C GLN A 280 -16.10 -1.46 -11.39
N GLU A 281 -17.37 -1.81 -11.12
CA GLU A 281 -18.26 -2.56 -12.01
C GLU A 281 -17.78 -3.98 -12.35
N GLU A 282 -16.95 -4.54 -11.48
CA GLU A 282 -16.38 -5.89 -11.56
C GLU A 282 -17.35 -6.91 -10.92
N TYR A 283 -18.60 -6.96 -11.38
CA TYR A 283 -19.66 -7.74 -10.75
C TYR A 283 -19.42 -9.27 -10.81
N GLU A 284 -18.92 -9.78 -11.92
CA GLU A 284 -18.58 -11.21 -12.08
C GLU A 284 -17.55 -11.66 -11.05
N ARG A 285 -16.59 -10.79 -10.77
CA ARG A 285 -15.56 -11.02 -9.77
C ARG A 285 -16.12 -11.02 -8.35
N VAL A 286 -17.09 -10.16 -8.07
CA VAL A 286 -17.84 -10.21 -6.80
C VAL A 286 -18.57 -11.54 -6.70
N ASP A 287 -19.23 -12.02 -7.75
CA ASP A 287 -19.93 -13.32 -7.73
C ASP A 287 -18.96 -14.49 -7.52
N LYS A 288 -17.80 -14.51 -8.21
CA LYS A 288 -16.73 -15.50 -7.97
C LYS A 288 -16.25 -15.47 -6.52
N TYR A 289 -16.00 -14.29 -5.99
CA TYR A 289 -15.58 -14.11 -4.60
C TYR A 289 -16.66 -14.58 -3.61
N LEU A 290 -17.93 -14.25 -3.84
CA LEU A 290 -19.02 -14.67 -2.97
C LEU A 290 -19.25 -16.18 -3.04
N ALA A 291 -19.15 -16.78 -4.23
CA ALA A 291 -19.20 -18.23 -4.41
C ALA A 291 -18.07 -18.94 -3.64
N TRP A 292 -16.88 -18.35 -3.64
CA TRP A 292 -15.75 -18.86 -2.88
C TRP A 292 -15.91 -18.67 -1.36
N ALA A 293 -16.27 -17.47 -0.92
CA ALA A 293 -16.36 -17.10 0.49
C ALA A 293 -17.54 -17.77 1.20
N MET A 294 -18.66 -17.98 0.49
CA MET A 294 -19.91 -18.49 1.04
C MET A 294 -20.33 -19.78 0.33
N LYS A 295 -20.16 -20.93 1.01
CA LYS A 295 -20.56 -22.24 0.47
C LYS A 295 -22.06 -22.30 0.15
N LYS A 296 -22.92 -21.80 1.06
CA LYS A 296 -24.37 -21.85 0.89
C LYS A 296 -24.85 -20.78 -0.07
N GLN A 297 -25.76 -21.16 -0.97
CA GLN A 297 -26.44 -20.21 -1.86
C GLN A 297 -27.31 -19.22 -1.07
N GLU A 298 -27.91 -19.66 0.02
CA GLU A 298 -28.73 -18.82 0.91
C GLU A 298 -27.95 -17.66 1.51
N ASP A 299 -26.70 -17.87 1.95
CA ASP A 299 -25.87 -16.80 2.52
C ASP A 299 -25.52 -15.73 1.47
N ARG A 300 -25.31 -16.15 0.23
CA ARG A 300 -25.06 -15.26 -0.92
C ARG A 300 -26.29 -14.42 -1.24
N LEU A 301 -27.47 -15.05 -1.24
CA LEU A 301 -28.76 -14.37 -1.43
C LEU A 301 -29.03 -13.39 -0.28
N ASN A 302 -28.77 -13.77 0.96
CA ASN A 302 -28.91 -12.91 2.14
C ASN A 302 -27.99 -11.67 2.05
N LEU A 303 -26.76 -11.84 1.55
CA LEU A 303 -25.86 -10.69 1.32
C LEU A 303 -26.40 -9.76 0.22
N LYS A 304 -26.81 -10.32 -0.93
CA LYS A 304 -27.45 -9.51 -2.00
C LYS A 304 -28.70 -8.81 -1.46
N GLN A 305 -29.53 -9.47 -0.65
CA GLN A 305 -30.69 -8.87 -0.01
C GLN A 305 -30.31 -7.72 0.95
N LYS A 306 -29.24 -7.87 1.74
CA LYS A 306 -28.71 -6.76 2.54
C LYS A 306 -28.26 -5.59 1.68
N LEU A 307 -27.65 -5.85 0.52
CA LEU A 307 -27.29 -4.79 -0.44
C LEU A 307 -28.55 -4.12 -1.02
N ARG A 308 -29.59 -4.88 -1.36
CA ARG A 308 -30.88 -4.34 -1.86
C ARG A 308 -31.49 -3.33 -0.89
N CYS A 309 -31.42 -3.59 0.41
CA CYS A 309 -31.96 -2.70 1.45
C CYS A 309 -30.94 -1.70 2.02
N SER A 310 -29.71 -1.65 1.49
CA SER A 310 -28.63 -0.82 2.04
C SER A 310 -28.62 0.59 1.45
N PRO A 311 -28.34 1.63 2.25
CA PRO A 311 -28.06 2.99 1.74
C PRO A 311 -26.92 3.03 0.72
N PHE A 312 -26.06 2.01 0.70
CA PHE A 312 -25.00 1.85 -0.28
C PHE A 312 -25.53 1.80 -1.72
N SER A 313 -26.59 1.02 -1.99
CA SER A 313 -27.08 0.80 -3.36
C SER A 313 -27.64 2.09 -3.97
N VAL A 314 -28.42 2.84 -3.19
CA VAL A 314 -28.90 4.19 -3.56
C VAL A 314 -27.73 5.14 -3.82
N ALA A 315 -26.74 5.16 -2.93
CA ALA A 315 -25.57 6.01 -3.09
C ALA A 315 -24.69 5.62 -4.29
N HIS A 316 -24.59 4.33 -4.61
CA HIS A 316 -23.84 3.83 -5.76
C HIS A 316 -24.52 4.24 -7.07
N ILE A 317 -25.84 4.05 -7.19
CA ILE A 317 -26.62 4.53 -8.33
C ILE A 317 -26.45 6.04 -8.50
N CYS A 318 -26.63 6.84 -7.45
CA CYS A 318 -26.39 8.29 -7.52
C CYS A 318 -24.98 8.62 -8.03
N THR A 319 -23.98 7.82 -7.67
CA THR A 319 -22.59 8.01 -8.13
C THR A 319 -22.43 7.67 -9.61
N LEU A 320 -23.07 6.60 -10.11
CA LEU A 320 -23.08 6.25 -11.53
C LEU A 320 -23.74 7.33 -12.41
N TRP A 321 -24.71 8.04 -11.86
CA TRP A 321 -25.41 9.15 -12.51
C TRP A 321 -24.75 10.52 -12.31
N SER A 322 -23.73 10.63 -11.46
CA SER A 322 -22.99 11.89 -11.24
C SER A 322 -22.00 12.12 -12.39
N VAL A 323 -22.51 12.30 -13.61
CA VAL A 323 -21.75 12.48 -14.85
C VAL A 323 -22.30 13.66 -15.66
N PRO A 324 -21.55 14.21 -16.63
CA PRO A 324 -22.07 15.21 -17.56
C PRO A 324 -23.22 14.66 -18.43
N LEU A 325 -24.10 15.54 -18.92
CA LEU A 325 -25.28 15.15 -19.73
C LEU A 325 -24.92 14.33 -20.98
N GLY A 326 -23.75 14.60 -21.59
CA GLY A 326 -23.25 13.85 -22.75
C GLY A 326 -23.10 12.34 -22.50
N ASP A 327 -22.95 11.93 -21.23
CA ASP A 327 -22.75 10.54 -20.82
C ASP A 327 -24.05 9.90 -20.28
N LEU A 328 -25.21 10.50 -20.51
CA LEU A 328 -26.52 10.00 -20.04
C LEU A 328 -26.77 8.53 -20.42
N SER A 329 -26.44 8.15 -21.65
CA SER A 329 -26.62 6.78 -22.13
C SER A 329 -25.71 5.80 -21.39
N ASP A 330 -24.49 6.22 -21.05
CA ASP A 330 -23.55 5.42 -20.27
C ASP A 330 -24.03 5.24 -18.82
N ALA A 331 -24.49 6.32 -18.18
CA ALA A 331 -25.07 6.26 -16.83
C ALA A 331 -26.26 5.29 -16.74
N LYS A 332 -27.17 5.35 -17.72
CA LYS A 332 -28.31 4.40 -17.83
C LYS A 332 -27.83 2.96 -17.97
N ARG A 333 -26.89 2.71 -18.89
CA ARG A 333 -26.34 1.38 -19.14
C ARG A 333 -25.65 0.79 -17.91
N ARG A 334 -24.82 1.58 -17.23
CA ARG A 334 -24.08 1.15 -16.03
C ARG A 334 -25.02 0.87 -14.86
N SER A 335 -26.04 1.70 -14.69
CA SER A 335 -27.06 1.51 -13.65
C SER A 335 -27.92 0.28 -13.93
N ALA A 336 -28.30 0.04 -15.20
CA ALA A 336 -29.00 -1.19 -15.58
C ALA A 336 -28.15 -2.42 -15.29
N LYS A 337 -26.88 -2.43 -15.71
CA LYS A 337 -25.92 -3.51 -15.42
C LYS A 337 -25.81 -3.80 -13.91
N PHE A 338 -25.80 -2.77 -13.07
CA PHE A 338 -25.81 -2.93 -11.61
C PHE A 338 -27.11 -3.57 -11.10
N LEU A 339 -28.27 -3.10 -11.57
CA LEU A 339 -29.57 -3.63 -11.16
C LEU A 339 -29.76 -5.08 -11.65
N ASP A 340 -29.35 -5.39 -12.87
CA ASP A 340 -29.39 -6.76 -13.43
C ASP A 340 -28.52 -7.73 -12.65
N TRP A 341 -27.39 -7.26 -12.11
CA TRP A 341 -26.55 -8.07 -11.23
C TRP A 341 -27.15 -8.26 -9.82
N LEU A 342 -27.85 -7.24 -9.31
CA LEU A 342 -28.39 -7.22 -7.95
C LEU A 342 -29.74 -7.93 -7.82
N PHE A 343 -30.56 -7.90 -8.87
CA PHE A 343 -31.94 -8.39 -8.91
C PHE A 343 -32.12 -9.41 -10.03
N ASP A 344 -32.81 -10.50 -9.72
CA ASP A 344 -33.04 -11.59 -10.67
C ASP A 344 -34.26 -11.35 -11.57
N ALA A 345 -35.18 -10.47 -11.15
CA ALA A 345 -36.43 -10.15 -11.83
C ALA A 345 -36.59 -8.63 -12.03
N GLU A 346 -37.17 -8.24 -13.16
CA GLU A 346 -37.43 -6.82 -13.47
C GLU A 346 -38.43 -6.19 -12.50
N GLU A 347 -39.40 -6.97 -12.00
CA GLU A 347 -40.38 -6.50 -11.01
C GLU A 347 -39.71 -6.08 -9.70
N ASP A 348 -38.65 -6.76 -9.28
CA ASP A 348 -37.90 -6.40 -8.08
C ASP A 348 -37.06 -5.13 -8.28
N GLN A 349 -36.52 -4.94 -9.49
CA GLN A 349 -35.84 -3.68 -9.85
C GLN A 349 -36.82 -2.51 -9.79
N LEU A 350 -38.04 -2.70 -10.32
CA LEU A 350 -39.11 -1.72 -10.27
C LEU A 350 -39.50 -1.40 -8.83
N ALA A 351 -39.71 -2.43 -8.00
CA ALA A 351 -40.01 -2.26 -6.59
C ALA A 351 -38.89 -1.53 -5.84
N PHE A 352 -37.62 -1.79 -6.16
CA PHE A 352 -36.49 -1.08 -5.57
C PHE A 352 -36.51 0.41 -5.93
N LYS A 353 -36.77 0.76 -7.19
CA LYS A 353 -36.89 2.16 -7.60
C LYS A 353 -37.99 2.88 -6.83
N ILE A 354 -39.18 2.27 -6.74
CA ILE A 354 -40.33 2.83 -6.04
C ILE A 354 -40.09 2.98 -4.54
N ASN A 355 -39.50 1.97 -3.88
CA ASN A 355 -39.40 1.93 -2.43
C ASN A 355 -38.14 2.59 -1.85
N HIS A 356 -37.07 2.71 -2.64
CA HIS A 356 -35.77 3.17 -2.16
C HIS A 356 -35.19 4.38 -2.90
N LEU A 357 -35.58 4.62 -4.15
CA LEU A 357 -35.22 5.85 -4.88
C LEU A 357 -36.33 6.90 -4.71
N THR A 358 -36.76 7.10 -3.47
CA THR A 358 -37.84 8.02 -3.12
C THR A 358 -37.36 9.46 -3.05
N LEU A 359 -38.30 10.40 -3.13
CA LEU A 359 -38.07 11.84 -2.96
C LEU A 359 -37.24 12.18 -1.72
N SER A 360 -37.57 11.58 -0.56
CA SER A 360 -36.89 11.87 0.70
C SER A 360 -35.43 11.42 0.69
N GLU A 361 -35.14 10.26 0.12
CA GLU A 361 -33.80 9.69 0.04
C GLU A 361 -32.92 10.43 -0.99
N LEU A 362 -33.51 10.79 -2.13
CA LEU A 362 -32.79 11.45 -3.22
C LEU A 362 -32.48 12.92 -2.94
N HIS A 363 -33.30 13.62 -2.15
CA HIS A 363 -33.12 15.04 -1.81
C HIS A 363 -31.69 15.35 -1.34
N ALA A 364 -31.22 14.64 -0.30
CA ALA A 364 -29.88 14.85 0.26
C ALA A 364 -28.76 14.43 -0.72
N LYS A 365 -29.00 13.42 -1.57
CA LYS A 365 -28.02 12.94 -2.54
C LYS A 365 -27.84 13.92 -3.69
N ILE A 366 -28.92 14.51 -4.21
CA ILE A 366 -28.84 15.54 -5.26
C ILE A 366 -27.96 16.70 -4.80
N ILE A 367 -28.22 17.21 -3.60
CA ILE A 367 -27.48 18.34 -3.02
C ILE A 367 -26.00 18.03 -2.82
N THR A 368 -25.68 16.80 -2.43
CA THR A 368 -24.30 16.40 -2.08
C THR A 368 -23.50 15.80 -3.24
N LYS A 369 -24.15 15.31 -4.30
CA LYS A 369 -23.50 14.57 -5.40
C LYS A 369 -23.65 15.20 -6.77
N PHE A 370 -24.73 15.91 -7.05
CA PHE A 370 -24.97 16.48 -8.39
C PHE A 370 -24.64 17.97 -8.41
N ILE A 371 -25.16 18.72 -7.44
CA ILE A 371 -24.96 20.17 -7.35
C ILE A 371 -23.48 20.58 -7.32
N PRO A 372 -22.61 20.01 -6.46
CA PRO A 372 -21.24 20.50 -6.32
C PRO A 372 -20.38 20.26 -7.58
N PHE A 373 -20.78 19.33 -8.43
CA PHE A 373 -20.05 18.92 -9.63
C PHE A 373 -20.68 19.48 -10.92
N ASN A 374 -21.65 20.40 -10.79
CA ASN A 374 -22.31 21.06 -11.92
C ASN A 374 -23.05 20.07 -12.84
N HIS A 375 -23.61 18.99 -12.28
CA HIS A 375 -24.37 17.97 -13.03
C HIS A 375 -25.88 18.21 -12.91
N PHE A 376 -26.35 19.43 -13.15
CA PHE A 376 -27.77 19.79 -12.98
C PHE A 376 -28.66 19.22 -14.08
N GLU A 377 -28.16 19.25 -15.32
CA GLU A 377 -28.91 18.83 -16.51
C GLU A 377 -29.28 17.34 -16.49
N ILE A 378 -28.54 16.52 -15.74
CA ILE A 378 -28.80 15.08 -15.62
C ILE A 378 -29.78 14.75 -14.49
N VAL A 379 -30.10 15.70 -13.59
CA VAL A 379 -30.95 15.45 -12.43
C VAL A 379 -32.35 15.07 -12.84
N GLU A 380 -32.99 15.83 -13.75
CA GLU A 380 -34.35 15.50 -14.21
C GLU A 380 -34.40 14.15 -14.95
N PRO A 381 -33.50 13.87 -15.94
CA PRO A 381 -33.41 12.54 -16.55
C PRO A 381 -33.16 11.39 -15.56
N PHE A 382 -32.41 11.65 -14.49
CA PHE A 382 -32.18 10.68 -13.42
C PHE A 382 -33.45 10.43 -12.60
N LEU A 383 -34.17 11.49 -12.20
CA LEU A 383 -35.41 11.38 -11.44
C LEU A 383 -36.51 10.68 -12.24
N GLU A 384 -36.62 11.00 -13.54
CA GLU A 384 -37.50 10.28 -14.47
C GLU A 384 -37.11 8.79 -14.57
N TRP A 385 -35.81 8.47 -14.62
CA TRP A 385 -35.35 7.08 -14.62
C TRP A 385 -35.64 6.35 -13.29
N CYS A 386 -35.70 7.09 -12.18
CA CYS A 386 -36.18 6.64 -10.86
C CYS A 386 -37.70 6.53 -10.77
N LEU A 387 -38.44 6.84 -11.85
CA LEU A 387 -39.90 6.74 -11.97
C LEU A 387 -40.68 7.81 -11.19
N LEU A 388 -40.04 8.94 -10.88
CA LEU A 388 -40.76 10.07 -10.33
C LEU A 388 -41.58 10.76 -11.42
N THR A 389 -42.79 11.16 -11.07
CA THR A 389 -43.67 11.97 -11.92
C THR A 389 -43.16 13.40 -12.02
N HIS A 390 -43.63 14.13 -13.04
CA HIS A 390 -43.28 15.54 -13.20
C HIS A 390 -43.67 16.38 -11.97
N GLU A 391 -44.83 16.12 -11.37
CA GLU A 391 -45.31 16.79 -10.16
C GLU A 391 -44.38 16.55 -8.97
N GLU A 392 -43.99 15.29 -8.74
CA GLU A 392 -43.02 14.93 -7.69
C GLU A 392 -41.66 15.59 -7.89
N ILE A 393 -41.19 15.71 -9.14
CA ILE A 393 -39.94 16.41 -9.46
C ILE A 393 -40.04 17.91 -9.14
N GLN A 394 -41.18 18.55 -9.45
CA GLN A 394 -41.38 19.96 -9.08
C GLN A 394 -41.45 20.14 -7.55
N ASP A 395 -42.14 19.24 -6.85
CA ASP A 395 -42.18 19.25 -5.38
C ASP A 395 -40.79 19.09 -4.77
N LEU A 396 -39.94 18.23 -5.36
CA LEU A 396 -38.54 18.09 -4.94
C LEU A 396 -37.77 19.39 -5.11
N LYS A 397 -37.90 20.06 -6.26
CA LYS A 397 -37.22 21.32 -6.55
C LYS A 397 -37.68 22.41 -5.58
N ALA A 398 -38.99 22.52 -5.34
CA ALA A 398 -39.56 23.43 -4.36
C ALA A 398 -38.99 23.17 -2.95
N ARG A 399 -38.85 21.91 -2.54
CA ARG A 399 -38.21 21.53 -1.27
C ARG A 399 -36.72 21.88 -1.23
N VAL A 400 -35.97 21.60 -2.29
CA VAL A 400 -34.55 21.98 -2.39
C VAL A 400 -34.40 23.49 -2.21
N VAL A 401 -35.26 24.27 -2.88
CA VAL A 401 -35.29 25.73 -2.77
C VAL A 401 -35.59 26.17 -1.34
N ALA A 402 -36.70 25.69 -0.77
CA ALA A 402 -37.16 26.11 0.55
C ALA A 402 -36.20 25.70 1.69
N GLU A 403 -35.66 24.48 1.65
CA GLU A 403 -34.88 23.91 2.75
C GLU A 403 -33.37 24.21 2.63
N THR A 404 -32.83 24.27 1.40
CA THR A 404 -31.36 24.15 1.21
C THR A 404 -30.73 25.14 0.24
N ALA A 405 -31.50 25.94 -0.52
CA ALA A 405 -30.90 26.84 -1.51
C ALA A 405 -29.98 27.89 -0.86
N ALA A 406 -30.39 28.51 0.25
CA ALA A 406 -29.58 29.52 0.92
C ALA A 406 -28.24 28.94 1.41
N SER A 407 -28.26 27.79 2.09
CA SER A 407 -27.04 27.14 2.59
C SER A 407 -26.14 26.62 1.46
N THR A 408 -26.74 26.14 0.37
CA THR A 408 -26.04 25.70 -0.84
C THR A 408 -25.36 26.88 -1.54
N CYS A 409 -26.07 27.99 -1.76
CA CYS A 409 -25.51 29.23 -2.30
C CYS A 409 -24.38 29.76 -1.42
N LYS A 410 -24.56 29.83 -0.10
CA LYS A 410 -23.51 30.23 0.85
C LYS A 410 -22.24 29.41 0.64
N ARG A 411 -22.37 28.08 0.57
CA ARG A 411 -21.24 27.15 0.39
C ARG A 411 -20.55 27.34 -0.96
N LEU A 412 -21.30 27.43 -2.05
CA LEU A 412 -20.75 27.55 -3.40
C LEU A 412 -20.10 28.92 -3.64
N VAL A 413 -20.72 30.01 -3.20
CA VAL A 413 -20.14 31.37 -3.26
C VAL A 413 -18.85 31.44 -2.44
N SER A 414 -18.86 30.92 -1.20
CA SER A 414 -17.66 30.89 -0.34
C SER A 414 -16.53 30.05 -0.94
N ALA A 415 -16.85 29.08 -1.79
CA ALA A 415 -15.91 28.20 -2.47
C ALA A 415 -15.44 28.73 -3.83
N ASP A 416 -15.90 29.92 -4.26
CA ASP A 416 -15.56 30.51 -5.56
C ASP A 416 -16.08 29.69 -6.75
N LEU A 417 -17.31 29.18 -6.63
CA LEU A 417 -18.02 28.38 -7.64
C LEU A 417 -19.27 29.11 -8.16
N LEU A 418 -19.13 30.38 -8.53
CA LEU A 418 -20.26 31.24 -8.92
C LEU A 418 -21.00 30.75 -10.18
N PHE A 419 -20.31 30.15 -11.15
CA PHE A 419 -20.97 29.54 -12.32
C PHE A 419 -21.87 28.36 -11.93
N VAL A 420 -21.49 27.60 -10.90
CA VAL A 420 -22.30 26.51 -10.36
C VAL A 420 -23.54 27.07 -9.66
N VAL A 421 -23.42 28.23 -8.99
CA VAL A 421 -24.57 28.93 -8.39
C VAL A 421 -25.55 29.37 -9.46
N GLU A 422 -25.06 29.93 -10.56
CA GLU A 422 -25.91 30.34 -11.69
C GLU A 422 -26.73 29.17 -12.24
N HIS A 423 -26.07 28.06 -12.55
CA HIS A 423 -26.73 26.87 -13.06
C HIS A 423 -27.65 26.23 -12.02
N PHE A 424 -27.27 26.22 -10.75
CA PHE A 424 -28.13 25.76 -9.66
C PHE A 424 -29.41 26.56 -9.58
N LEU A 425 -29.33 27.89 -9.58
CA LEU A 425 -30.51 28.77 -9.52
C LEU A 425 -31.35 28.66 -10.80
N ALA A 426 -30.72 28.55 -11.96
CA ALA A 426 -31.44 28.32 -13.21
C ALA A 426 -32.22 27.00 -13.17
N TRP A 427 -31.60 25.92 -12.69
CA TRP A 427 -32.25 24.62 -12.55
C TRP A 427 -33.33 24.63 -11.47
N ALA A 428 -33.03 25.12 -10.27
CA ALA A 428 -33.91 25.04 -9.10
C ALA A 428 -35.22 25.81 -9.28
N PHE A 429 -35.19 26.93 -10.00
CA PHE A 429 -36.35 27.76 -10.29
C PHE A 429 -36.93 27.54 -11.70
N ALA A 430 -36.40 26.61 -12.50
CA ALA A 430 -36.96 26.33 -13.82
C ALA A 430 -38.33 25.62 -13.71
N GLU A 431 -39.40 26.32 -14.07
CA GLU A 431 -40.71 25.72 -14.37
C GLU A 431 -40.89 25.57 -15.88
N ALA A 432 -41.35 24.39 -16.32
CA ALA A 432 -41.54 24.07 -17.74
C ALA A 432 -42.54 25.00 -18.45
N ASP A 433 -43.57 25.48 -17.73
CA ASP A 433 -44.71 26.20 -18.31
C ASP A 433 -44.85 27.68 -17.88
N ARG A 434 -43.95 28.22 -17.03
CA ARG A 434 -44.06 29.59 -16.50
C ARG A 434 -42.73 30.31 -16.38
N ARG A 435 -42.04 30.49 -17.50
CA ARG A 435 -40.71 31.14 -17.55
C ARG A 435 -40.66 32.53 -16.91
N GLU A 436 -41.73 33.32 -16.99
CA GLU A 436 -41.78 34.67 -16.41
C GLU A 436 -41.92 34.64 -14.87
N PHE A 437 -42.76 33.76 -14.33
CA PHE A 437 -42.92 33.61 -12.87
C PHE A 437 -41.68 32.98 -12.23
N ALA A 438 -41.09 31.96 -12.87
CA ALA A 438 -39.81 31.37 -12.50
C ALA A 438 -38.67 32.40 -12.37
N GLN A 439 -38.64 33.40 -13.25
CA GLN A 439 -37.66 34.49 -13.16
C GLN A 439 -37.94 35.45 -12.01
N ALA A 440 -39.21 35.73 -11.69
CA ALA A 440 -39.58 36.57 -10.56
C ALA A 440 -39.20 35.91 -9.22
N ASP A 441 -39.53 34.63 -9.03
CA ASP A 441 -39.22 33.89 -7.81
C ASP A 441 -37.70 33.73 -7.60
N ARG A 442 -36.96 33.47 -8.68
CA ARG A 442 -35.49 33.45 -8.65
C ARG A 442 -34.92 34.79 -8.20
N ARG A 443 -35.44 35.91 -8.71
CA ARG A 443 -34.98 37.26 -8.35
C ARG A 443 -35.30 37.58 -6.90
N GLU A 444 -36.50 37.24 -6.43
CA GLU A 444 -36.89 37.43 -5.05
C GLU A 444 -35.98 36.64 -4.11
N PHE A 445 -35.75 35.35 -4.37
CA PHE A 445 -34.80 34.54 -3.60
C PHE A 445 -33.39 35.14 -3.62
N ALA A 446 -32.90 35.54 -4.80
CA ALA A 446 -31.56 36.11 -4.94
C ALA A 446 -31.37 37.37 -4.09
N GLN A 447 -32.38 38.25 -4.08
CA GLN A 447 -32.41 39.45 -3.24
C GLN A 447 -32.46 39.08 -1.75
N GLN A 448 -33.34 38.16 -1.33
CA GLN A 448 -33.44 37.73 0.06
C GLN A 448 -32.12 37.11 0.55
N PHE A 449 -31.49 36.25 -0.27
CA PHE A 449 -30.23 35.60 0.06
C PHE A 449 -29.09 36.61 0.23
N ILE A 450 -28.83 37.46 -0.75
CA ILE A 450 -27.67 38.36 -0.71
C ILE A 450 -27.77 39.39 0.42
N LEU A 451 -28.99 39.77 0.78
CA LEU A 451 -29.25 40.66 1.92
C LEU A 451 -29.16 39.93 3.26
N SER A 452 -29.32 38.60 3.32
CA SER A 452 -29.18 37.83 4.55
C SER A 452 -27.76 37.85 5.13
N GLU A 453 -27.63 37.51 6.41
CA GLU A 453 -26.31 37.33 7.06
C GLU A 453 -25.46 36.28 6.32
N ASP A 454 -26.08 35.21 5.86
CA ASP A 454 -25.42 34.14 5.10
C ASP A 454 -24.88 34.63 3.75
N GLY A 455 -25.64 35.47 3.04
CA GLY A 455 -25.21 36.07 1.76
C GLY A 455 -24.03 37.03 1.94
N VAL A 456 -24.11 37.92 2.94
CA VAL A 456 -23.01 38.84 3.28
C VAL A 456 -21.76 38.06 3.70
N MET A 457 -21.90 37.06 4.55
CA MET A 457 -20.80 36.19 4.96
C MET A 457 -20.19 35.43 3.77
N ALA A 458 -21.01 34.96 2.84
CA ALA A 458 -20.54 34.28 1.64
C ALA A 458 -19.72 35.20 0.74
N ALA A 459 -20.19 36.44 0.53
CA ALA A 459 -19.44 37.46 -0.22
C ALA A 459 -18.09 37.78 0.45
N CYS A 460 -18.07 37.97 1.77
CA CYS A 460 -16.83 38.16 2.54
C CYS A 460 -15.87 36.96 2.41
N ASN A 461 -16.39 35.74 2.39
CA ASN A 461 -15.60 34.53 2.18
C ASN A 461 -15.05 34.42 0.75
N LEU A 462 -15.80 34.85 -0.26
CA LEU A 462 -15.32 34.93 -1.64
C LEU A 462 -14.12 35.88 -1.75
N VAL A 463 -14.18 37.06 -1.13
CA VAL A 463 -13.05 38.01 -1.06
C VAL A 463 -11.83 37.35 -0.42
N ARG A 464 -12.02 36.71 0.73
CA ARG A 464 -10.97 35.97 1.44
C ARG A 464 -10.36 34.85 0.59
N LYS A 465 -11.21 34.10 -0.14
CA LYS A 465 -10.78 33.01 -1.00
C LYS A 465 -9.93 33.53 -2.15
N CYS A 466 -10.38 34.59 -2.84
CA CYS A 466 -9.65 35.24 -3.92
C CYS A 466 -8.25 35.69 -3.49
N ARG A 467 -8.12 36.22 -2.27
CA ARG A 467 -6.83 36.55 -1.68
C ARG A 467 -5.97 35.31 -1.43
N SER A 468 -6.53 34.26 -0.81
CA SER A 468 -5.79 33.05 -0.45
C SER A 468 -5.14 32.34 -1.65
N ILE A 469 -5.72 32.48 -2.83
CA ILE A 469 -5.21 31.91 -4.09
C ILE A 469 -4.39 32.92 -4.91
N ASN A 470 -4.08 34.10 -4.36
CA ASN A 470 -3.37 35.20 -5.04
C ASN A 470 -3.96 35.53 -6.42
N ALA A 471 -5.29 35.58 -6.54
CA ALA A 471 -5.96 35.92 -7.80
C ALA A 471 -5.55 37.31 -8.30
N SER A 472 -5.32 37.42 -9.62
CA SER A 472 -5.02 38.71 -10.26
C SER A 472 -6.13 39.73 -10.04
N ARG A 473 -5.84 41.03 -10.15
CA ARG A 473 -6.86 42.07 -10.00
C ARG A 473 -8.01 41.90 -11.01
N ALA A 474 -7.70 41.52 -12.25
CA ALA A 474 -8.71 41.25 -13.28
C ALA A 474 -9.59 40.04 -12.93
N ALA A 475 -9.00 38.93 -12.48
CA ALA A 475 -9.76 37.74 -12.08
C ALA A 475 -10.66 38.00 -10.86
N ARG A 476 -10.23 38.88 -9.94
CA ARG A 476 -11.07 39.30 -8.81
C ARG A 476 -12.24 40.16 -9.26
N LEU A 477 -12.00 41.10 -10.17
CA LEU A 477 -13.04 41.95 -10.74
C LEU A 477 -14.14 41.10 -11.39
N GLU A 478 -13.76 40.18 -12.27
CA GLU A 478 -14.69 39.27 -12.96
C GLU A 478 -15.57 38.48 -11.99
N LYS A 479 -14.99 37.94 -10.90
CA LYS A 479 -15.73 37.19 -9.87
C LYS A 479 -16.70 38.07 -9.09
N PHE A 480 -16.29 39.28 -8.75
CA PHE A 480 -17.16 40.21 -8.01
C PHE A 480 -18.32 40.67 -8.88
N GLU A 481 -18.04 41.02 -10.14
CA GLU A 481 -19.08 41.34 -11.13
C GLU A 481 -20.04 40.17 -11.33
N MET A 482 -19.54 38.94 -11.41
CA MET A 482 -20.38 37.75 -11.52
C MET A 482 -21.29 37.58 -10.29
N LEU A 483 -20.76 37.76 -9.08
CA LEU A 483 -21.57 37.75 -7.85
C LEU A 483 -22.67 38.82 -7.90
N PHE A 484 -22.33 40.04 -8.33
CA PHE A 484 -23.27 41.15 -8.40
C PHE A 484 -24.36 40.91 -9.44
N ASN A 485 -23.99 40.43 -10.62
CA ASN A 485 -24.94 40.06 -11.67
C ASN A 485 -25.91 38.96 -11.23
N LEU A 486 -25.47 38.03 -10.38
CA LEU A 486 -26.30 36.94 -9.89
C LEU A 486 -27.34 37.36 -8.85
N PHE A 487 -27.08 38.43 -8.08
CA PHE A 487 -27.86 38.72 -6.88
C PHE A 487 -28.35 40.16 -6.74
N LEU A 488 -27.71 41.13 -7.39
CA LEU A 488 -28.05 42.56 -7.29
C LEU A 488 -28.85 43.01 -8.51
N HIS A 489 -30.17 42.85 -8.44
CA HIS A 489 -31.09 43.17 -9.53
C HIS A 489 -31.82 44.53 -9.39
N SER A 490 -31.59 45.27 -8.30
CA SER A 490 -32.16 46.60 -8.11
C SER A 490 -31.17 47.53 -7.39
N LEU A 491 -31.32 48.84 -7.62
CA LEU A 491 -30.52 49.85 -6.92
C LEU A 491 -30.76 49.81 -5.40
N GLU A 492 -32.00 49.55 -4.98
CA GLU A 492 -32.36 49.40 -3.57
C GLU A 492 -31.60 48.22 -2.93
N THR A 493 -31.64 47.04 -3.57
CA THR A 493 -30.92 45.85 -3.08
C THR A 493 -29.41 46.13 -2.99
N LYS A 494 -28.82 46.81 -3.99
CA LYS A 494 -27.41 47.21 -3.97
C LYS A 494 -27.08 48.07 -2.75
N GLU A 495 -27.84 49.13 -2.50
CA GLU A 495 -27.56 50.04 -1.39
C GLU A 495 -27.75 49.38 -0.01
N VAL A 496 -28.77 48.53 0.16
CA VAL A 496 -28.94 47.78 1.40
C VAL A 496 -27.80 46.77 1.60
N PHE A 497 -27.40 46.04 0.55
CA PHE A 497 -26.27 45.12 0.61
C PHE A 497 -24.97 45.83 0.98
N LYS A 498 -24.69 47.00 0.39
CA LYS A 498 -23.51 47.83 0.72
C LYS A 498 -23.43 48.17 2.21
N VAL A 499 -24.55 48.60 2.80
CA VAL A 499 -24.60 48.93 4.23
C VAL A 499 -24.31 47.68 5.08
N ARG A 500 -24.98 46.55 4.80
CA ARG A 500 -24.79 45.31 5.55
C ARG A 500 -23.37 44.75 5.42
N TYR A 501 -22.82 44.75 4.21
CA TYR A 501 -21.44 44.33 3.95
C TYR A 501 -20.45 45.20 4.73
N ARG A 502 -20.60 46.53 4.70
CA ARG A 502 -19.73 47.44 5.44
C ARG A 502 -19.80 47.21 6.95
N MET A 503 -21.00 47.01 7.50
CA MET A 503 -21.18 46.68 8.91
C MET A 503 -20.43 45.39 9.27
N TYR A 504 -20.61 44.32 8.49
CA TYR A 504 -19.94 43.05 8.72
C TYR A 504 -18.42 43.16 8.65
N VAL A 505 -17.88 43.86 7.65
CA VAL A 505 -16.43 44.08 7.53
C VAL A 505 -15.88 44.84 8.73
N ASN A 506 -16.56 45.89 9.18
CA ASN A 506 -16.12 46.67 10.34
C ASN A 506 -16.16 45.88 11.65
N GLU A 507 -17.11 44.97 11.79
CA GLU A 507 -17.29 44.17 13.01
C GLU A 507 -16.32 42.99 13.09
N PHE A 508 -16.06 42.31 11.95
CA PHE A 508 -15.37 41.02 11.96
C PHE A 508 -13.99 41.01 11.28
N ILE A 509 -13.60 42.06 10.55
CA ILE A 509 -12.35 42.08 9.78
C ILE A 509 -11.43 43.21 10.27
N SER A 510 -10.19 42.88 10.65
CA SER A 510 -9.19 43.85 11.11
C SER A 510 -7.78 43.61 10.54
N GLY A 511 -6.93 44.65 10.57
CA GLY A 511 -5.52 44.59 10.17
C GLY A 511 -5.26 44.70 8.65
N ARG A 512 -4.13 44.16 8.15
CA ARG A 512 -3.74 44.15 6.71
C ARG A 512 -4.65 43.28 5.81
N VAL A 513 -5.84 42.97 6.29
CA VAL A 513 -6.87 42.20 5.59
C VAL A 513 -7.88 43.14 4.93
N VAL A 514 -7.97 44.39 5.37
CA VAL A 514 -9.01 45.36 4.97
C VAL A 514 -8.90 45.79 3.49
N GLU A 515 -7.70 45.85 2.90
CA GLU A 515 -7.49 46.34 1.52
C GLU A 515 -8.28 45.56 0.46
N ASP A 516 -8.38 44.23 0.58
CA ASP A 516 -9.14 43.41 -0.38
C ASP A 516 -10.65 43.59 -0.24
N TYR A 517 -11.13 43.89 0.97
CA TYR A 517 -12.54 44.16 1.25
C TYR A 517 -12.92 45.58 0.80
N LEU A 518 -12.00 46.54 0.88
CA LEU A 518 -12.15 47.87 0.28
C LEU A 518 -12.17 47.79 -1.23
N PHE A 519 -11.29 46.99 -1.85
CA PHE A 519 -11.33 46.76 -3.29
C PHE A 519 -12.68 46.17 -3.74
N PHE A 520 -13.23 45.19 -3.02
CA PHE A 520 -14.59 44.70 -3.28
C PHE A 520 -15.64 45.80 -3.16
N PHE A 521 -15.50 46.68 -2.16
CA PHE A 521 -16.39 47.82 -1.97
C PHE A 521 -16.32 48.81 -3.14
N ASP A 522 -15.12 49.12 -3.63
CA ASP A 522 -14.92 50.01 -4.78
C ASP A 522 -15.57 49.44 -6.05
N VAL A 523 -15.43 48.13 -6.29
CA VAL A 523 -16.08 47.45 -7.41
C VAL A 523 -17.60 47.47 -7.24
N LEU A 524 -18.11 47.21 -6.03
CA LEU A 524 -19.54 47.29 -5.73
C LEU A 524 -20.09 48.70 -5.95
N ASP A 525 -19.36 49.75 -5.56
CA ASP A 525 -19.76 51.14 -5.82
C ASP A 525 -19.84 51.42 -7.32
N ALA A 526 -18.84 51.01 -8.09
CA ALA A 526 -18.77 51.19 -9.54
C ALA A 526 -19.73 50.29 -10.34
N PHE A 527 -20.25 49.22 -9.76
CA PHE A 527 -21.14 48.27 -10.44
C PHE A 527 -22.47 48.92 -10.83
N GLU A 528 -22.78 48.95 -12.13
CA GLU A 528 -24.08 49.39 -12.64
C GLU A 528 -25.06 48.22 -12.62
N VAL A 529 -26.17 48.38 -11.90
CA VAL A 529 -27.22 47.35 -11.84
C VAL A 529 -27.81 47.22 -13.24
N PRO A 530 -27.83 46.03 -13.85
CA PRO A 530 -28.34 45.88 -15.20
C PRO A 530 -29.85 46.21 -15.23
N VAL A 531 -30.26 47.00 -16.23
CA VAL A 531 -31.66 47.32 -16.50
C VAL A 531 -32.27 46.13 -17.24
N TRP A 532 -33.17 45.40 -16.57
CA TRP A 532 -33.85 44.23 -17.13
C TRP A 532 -35.29 44.52 -17.48
#